data_AF-A0A6I2UDT1-F1
#
_entry.id   AF-A0A6I2UDT1-F1
#
_cell.length_a   1.000
_cell.length_b   1.000
_cell.length_c   1.000
_cell.angle_alpha   90.00
_cell.angle_beta   90.00
_cell.angle_gamma   90.00
#
_symmetry.space_group_name_H-M   'P 1'
#
loop_
_entity.id
_entity.type
_entity.pdbx_description
1 polymer ?
#
loop_
_entity_poly.entity_id
_entity_poly.type
_entity_poly.pdbx_seq_one_letter_code
_entity_poly.pdbx_strand_id
1 'polypeptide(L)'
;MAYVVTKLVTTEESIDFSLLGIFSDMKQAAAAATDVYKEYNKKASFVNLEMVNEWLSTRGEYSFRRDKNNRLQLDISIAEENQVIPADHQRIFTCSEQDKVWVQMSSALVPDGVSKASL
;
A
#
# COMPACT_ATOMS: atom_id res chain seq x y z
N MET A 1 -13.41 -18.60 -1.81
CA MET A 1 -12.27 -17.70 -2.07
C MET A 1 -12.21 -16.70 -0.94
N ALA A 2 -11.06 -16.59 -0.28
CA ALA A 2 -10.85 -15.64 0.80
C ALA A 2 -9.75 -14.65 0.40
N TYR A 3 -9.85 -13.43 0.89
CA TYR A 3 -8.90 -12.35 0.62
C TYR A 3 -8.18 -12.01 1.92
N VAL A 4 -6.89 -12.30 1.97
CA VAL A 4 -6.02 -12.03 3.10
C VAL A 4 -5.43 -10.66 2.92
N VAL A 5 -5.76 -9.73 3.81
CA VAL A 5 -5.25 -8.36 3.74
C VAL A 5 -4.11 -8.21 4.72
N THR A 6 -2.96 -7.76 4.23
CA THR A 6 -1.79 -7.53 5.06
C THR A 6 -1.29 -6.09 4.92
N LYS A 7 -0.62 -5.59 5.95
CA LYS A 7 0.09 -4.32 5.91
C LYS A 7 1.51 -4.48 6.41
N LEU A 8 2.40 -3.68 5.81
CA LEU A 8 3.73 -3.44 6.32
C LEU A 8 3.93 -1.94 6.49
N VAL A 9 4.32 -1.55 7.70
CA VAL A 9 4.68 -0.17 8.01
C VAL A 9 6.17 -0.14 8.31
N THR A 10 6.91 0.67 7.56
CA THR A 10 8.31 0.99 7.84
C THR A 10 8.37 2.41 8.35
N THR A 11 9.01 2.61 9.49
CA THR A 11 9.31 3.92 10.08
C THR A 11 10.82 4.03 10.32
N GLU A 12 11.27 5.14 10.91
CA GLU A 12 12.67 5.29 11.34
C GLU A 12 13.05 4.33 12.48
N GLU A 13 12.07 3.91 13.28
CA GLU A 13 12.29 3.14 14.50
C GLU A 13 11.97 1.65 14.33
N SER A 14 11.04 1.31 13.44
CA SER A 14 10.50 -0.05 13.32
C SER A 14 10.12 -0.45 11.90
N ILE A 15 10.06 -1.76 11.69
CA ILE A 15 9.45 -2.39 10.52
C ILE A 15 8.42 -3.38 11.05
N ASP A 16 7.14 -3.03 10.92
CA ASP A 16 6.03 -3.77 11.50
C ASP A 16 5.17 -4.39 10.41
N PHE A 17 5.08 -5.71 10.42
CA PHE A 17 4.17 -6.48 9.58
C PHE A 17 2.90 -6.85 10.36
N SER A 18 1.74 -6.76 9.72
CA SER A 18 0.47 -7.12 10.35
C SER A 18 -0.49 -7.76 9.36
N LEU A 19 -1.21 -8.78 9.83
CA LEU A 19 -2.41 -9.28 9.18
C LEU A 19 -3.60 -8.40 9.59
N LEU A 20 -4.28 -7.77 8.64
CA LEU A 20 -5.46 -6.94 8.89
C LEU A 20 -6.72 -7.79 9.02
N GLY A 21 -6.84 -8.84 8.22
CA GLY A 21 -7.98 -9.73 8.29
C GLY A 21 -8.13 -10.62 7.06
N ILE A 22 -9.20 -11.41 7.10
CA ILE A 22 -9.62 -12.28 6.01
C ILE A 22 -11.04 -11.88 5.63
N PHE A 23 -11.26 -11.62 4.34
CA PHE A 23 -12.54 -11.15 3.80
C PHE A 23 -13.05 -12.12 2.75
N SER A 24 -14.37 -12.19 2.56
CA SER A 24 -15.00 -12.99 1.51
C SER A 24 -15.22 -12.21 0.21
N ASP A 25 -14.99 -10.89 0.22
CA ASP A 25 -15.25 -9.99 -0.90
C ASP A 25 -14.08 -9.02 -1.13
N MET A 26 -13.68 -8.85 -2.39
CA MET A 26 -12.54 -8.01 -2.78
C MET A 26 -12.76 -6.53 -2.44
N LYS A 27 -13.98 -6.03 -2.59
CA LYS A 27 -14.28 -4.61 -2.31
C LYS A 27 -14.22 -4.33 -0.82
N GLN A 28 -14.68 -5.27 0.01
CA GLN A 28 -14.53 -5.19 1.47
C GLN A 28 -13.06 -5.26 1.89
N ALA A 29 -12.27 -6.15 1.28
CA ALA A 29 -10.83 -6.23 1.52
C ALA A 29 -10.11 -4.91 1.16
N ALA A 30 -10.42 -4.36 -0.01
CA ALA A 30 -9.88 -3.08 -0.47
C ALA A 30 -10.31 -1.91 0.42
N ALA A 31 -11.57 -1.87 0.87
CA ALA A 31 -12.04 -0.88 1.82
C ALA A 31 -11.25 -0.91 3.14
N ALA A 32 -11.06 -2.09 3.73
CA ALA A 32 -10.29 -2.25 4.97
C ALA A 32 -8.82 -1.80 4.80
N ALA A 33 -8.19 -2.15 3.68
CA ALA A 33 -6.85 -1.68 3.36
C ALA A 33 -6.80 -0.15 3.13
N THR A 34 -7.83 0.42 2.50
CA THR A 34 -7.95 1.87 2.27
C THR A 34 -8.10 2.64 3.58
N ASP A 35 -8.82 2.10 4.55
CA ASP A 35 -8.95 2.71 5.88
C ASP A 35 -7.59 2.80 6.59
N VAL A 36 -6.75 1.77 6.46
CA VAL A 36 -5.36 1.83 6.96
C VAL A 36 -4.55 2.90 6.26
N TYR A 37 -4.69 3.03 4.93
CA TYR A 37 -4.04 4.13 4.20
C TYR A 37 -4.50 5.50 4.70
N LYS A 38 -5.80 5.68 4.95
CA LYS A 38 -6.36 6.93 5.50
C LYS A 38 -5.80 7.24 6.88
N GLU A 39 -5.69 6.24 7.76
CA GLU A 39 -5.09 6.39 9.09
C GLU A 39 -3.62 6.80 9.02
N TYR A 40 -2.87 6.20 8.09
CA TYR A 40 -1.46 6.48 7.87
C TYR A 40 -1.22 7.85 7.22
N ASN A 41 -2.01 8.19 6.20
CA ASN A 41 -1.98 9.47 5.49
C ASN A 41 -3.23 10.30 5.78
N LYS A 42 -3.27 10.92 6.97
CA LYS A 42 -4.39 11.77 7.42
C LYS A 42 -4.70 12.98 6.53
N LYS A 43 -3.82 13.31 5.59
CA LYS A 43 -4.00 14.41 4.62
C LYS A 43 -4.59 13.94 3.29
N ALA A 44 -4.85 12.64 3.11
CA ALA A 44 -5.44 12.12 1.89
C ALA A 44 -6.81 12.75 1.63
N SER A 45 -7.01 13.27 0.42
CA SER A 45 -8.31 13.77 -0.03
C SER A 45 -9.26 12.62 -0.32
N PHE A 46 -10.56 12.89 -0.37
CA PHE A 46 -11.57 11.90 -0.73
C PHE A 46 -11.29 11.22 -2.08
N VAL A 47 -10.95 12.00 -3.11
CA VAL A 47 -10.58 11.49 -4.44
C VAL A 47 -9.36 10.56 -4.38
N ASN A 48 -8.39 10.87 -3.52
CA ASN A 48 -7.22 10.02 -3.34
C ASN A 48 -7.59 8.68 -2.70
N LEU A 49 -8.47 8.70 -1.68
CA LEU A 49 -8.97 7.48 -1.04
C LEU A 49 -9.75 6.60 -2.01
N GLU A 50 -10.62 7.18 -2.85
CA GLU A 50 -11.34 6.42 -3.89
C GLU A 50 -10.38 5.78 -4.90
N MET A 51 -9.37 6.54 -5.37
CA MET A 51 -8.37 6.02 -6.29
C MET A 51 -7.58 4.85 -5.68
N VAL A 52 -7.18 4.96 -4.42
CA VAL A 52 -6.47 3.87 -3.71
C VAL A 52 -7.37 2.65 -3.55
N ASN A 53 -8.66 2.85 -3.22
CA ASN A 53 -9.62 1.76 -3.11
C ASN A 53 -9.82 1.01 -4.42
N GLU A 54 -10.00 1.75 -5.52
CA GLU A 54 -10.16 1.18 -6.86
C GLU A 54 -8.88 0.46 -7.32
N TRP A 55 -7.71 1.05 -7.02
CA TRP A 55 -6.43 0.43 -7.32
C TRP A 55 -6.26 -0.89 -6.57
N LEU A 56 -6.51 -0.89 -5.25
CA LEU A 56 -6.45 -2.10 -4.43
C LEU A 56 -7.46 -3.14 -4.90
N SER A 57 -8.70 -2.75 -5.22
CA SER A 57 -9.73 -3.65 -5.73
C SER A 57 -9.34 -4.33 -7.05
N THR A 58 -8.47 -3.70 -7.85
CA THR A 58 -8.05 -4.18 -9.17
C THR A 58 -6.73 -4.94 -9.13
N ARG A 59 -5.76 -4.45 -8.35
CA ARG A 59 -4.37 -4.93 -8.35
C ARG A 59 -4.00 -5.71 -7.09
N GLY A 60 -4.75 -5.58 -6.01
CA GLY A 60 -4.46 -6.21 -4.72
C GLY A 60 -3.31 -5.57 -3.95
N GLU A 61 -2.38 -4.89 -4.62
CA GLU A 61 -1.21 -4.28 -3.99
C GLU A 61 -1.22 -2.74 -4.10
N TYR A 62 -0.75 -2.09 -3.03
CA TYR A 62 -0.50 -0.65 -3.03
C TYR A 62 0.67 -0.30 -2.11
N SER A 63 1.56 0.57 -2.59
CA SER A 63 2.71 1.05 -1.83
C SER A 63 2.72 2.57 -1.80
N PHE A 64 2.66 3.12 -0.60
CA PHE A 64 2.75 4.56 -0.36
C PHE A 64 4.03 4.89 0.41
N ARG A 65 4.78 5.87 -0.07
CA ARG A 65 5.98 6.36 0.60
C ARG A 65 5.74 7.81 1.02
N ARG A 66 5.84 8.07 2.32
CA ARG A 66 5.76 9.43 2.87
C ARG A 66 7.10 10.14 2.75
N ASP A 67 8.19 9.42 3.02
CA ASP A 67 9.55 9.92 2.88
C ASP A 67 10.56 8.75 2.79
N LYS A 68 11.87 9.04 2.90
CA LYS A 68 12.91 8.03 2.77
C LYS A 68 12.75 6.87 3.78
N ASN A 69 12.26 7.14 4.98
CA ASN A 69 12.23 6.19 6.08
C ASN A 69 10.81 5.72 6.42
N ASN A 70 9.78 6.43 5.94
CA ASN A 70 8.39 6.16 6.27
C ASN A 70 7.60 5.62 5.06
N ARG A 71 7.25 4.33 5.08
CA ARG A 71 6.53 3.63 4.00
C ARG A 71 5.37 2.80 4.56
N LEU A 72 4.24 2.80 3.85
CA LEU A 72 3.14 1.86 4.02
C LEU A 72 3.05 0.98 2.76
N GLN A 73 2.97 -0.33 2.96
CA GLN A 73 2.63 -1.29 1.92
C GLN A 73 1.39 -2.06 2.33
N LEU A 74 0.48 -2.24 1.39
CA LEU A 74 -0.77 -2.97 1.53
C LEU A 74 -0.80 -4.04 0.44
N ASP A 75 -1.17 -5.26 0.84
CA ASP A 75 -1.36 -6.36 -0.09
C ASP A 75 -2.65 -7.12 0.24
N ILE A 76 -3.36 -7.55 -0.80
CA ILE A 76 -4.56 -8.37 -0.76
C ILE A 76 -4.26 -9.63 -1.56
N SER A 77 -3.92 -10.69 -0.83
CA SER A 77 -3.62 -12.00 -1.39
C SER A 77 -4.90 -12.85 -1.46
N ILE A 78 -5.09 -13.57 -2.56
CA ILE A 78 -6.15 -14.58 -2.67
C ILE A 78 -5.68 -15.84 -1.93
N ALA A 79 -6.51 -16.33 -1.01
CA ALA A 79 -6.34 -17.59 -0.33
C ALA A 79 -7.48 -18.55 -0.67
N GLU A 80 -7.12 -19.71 -1.21
CA GLU A 80 -7.99 -20.86 -1.36
C GLU A 80 -7.51 -22.01 -0.48
N GLU A 81 -8.42 -22.92 -0.17
CA GLU A 81 -8.11 -24.07 0.67
C GLU A 81 -7.05 -24.96 0.00
N ASN A 82 -6.00 -25.30 0.74
CA ASN A 82 -4.87 -26.10 0.26
C ASN A 82 -4.13 -25.52 -0.96
N GLN A 83 -4.26 -24.22 -1.23
CA GLN A 83 -3.54 -23.54 -2.31
C GLN A 83 -2.32 -22.79 -1.76
N VAL A 84 -1.18 -22.93 -2.43
CA VAL A 84 -0.02 -22.07 -2.21
C VAL A 84 -0.31 -20.71 -2.86
N ILE A 85 -0.17 -19.62 -2.11
CA ILE A 85 -0.34 -18.25 -2.63
C ILE A 85 0.52 -18.06 -3.89
N PRO A 86 0.03 -17.45 -4.98
CA PRO A 86 0.84 -17.18 -6.17
C PRO A 86 2.12 -16.37 -5.87
N ALA A 87 3.23 -16.65 -6.57
CA ALA A 87 4.55 -16.11 -6.23
C ALA A 87 4.66 -14.57 -6.29
N ASP A 88 3.88 -13.96 -7.16
CA ASP A 88 3.65 -12.52 -7.28
C ASP A 88 2.98 -11.90 -6.04
N HIS A 89 2.17 -12.66 -5.32
CA HIS A 89 1.49 -12.25 -4.08
C HIS A 89 2.14 -12.80 -2.80
N GLN A 90 3.08 -13.75 -2.90
CA GLN A 90 3.87 -14.22 -1.76
C GLN A 90 4.81 -13.14 -1.21
N ARG A 91 5.17 -12.15 -2.02
CA ARG A 91 6.17 -11.14 -1.69
C ARG A 91 5.53 -9.94 -1.03
N ILE A 92 5.41 -10.03 0.29
CA ILE A 92 4.85 -8.99 1.15
C ILE A 92 5.80 -7.78 1.31
N PHE A 93 7.12 -8.02 1.22
CA PHE A 93 8.14 -6.98 1.36
C PHE A 93 9.32 -7.19 0.40
N THR A 94 9.81 -6.11 -0.17
CA THR A 94 11.14 -6.04 -0.79
C THR A 94 11.68 -4.63 -0.63
N CYS A 95 12.93 -4.55 -0.20
CA CYS A 95 13.72 -3.32 -0.16
C CYS A 95 14.96 -3.59 -1.01
N SER A 96 14.82 -3.34 -2.33
CA SER A 96 15.91 -3.49 -3.29
C SER A 96 16.42 -2.13 -3.75
N GLU A 97 17.66 -2.03 -4.21
CA GLU A 97 18.21 -0.78 -4.77
C GLU A 97 17.39 -0.26 -5.98
N GLN A 98 16.67 -1.14 -6.69
CA GLN A 98 15.77 -0.77 -7.80
C GLN A 98 14.54 0.02 -7.33
N ASP A 99 14.07 -0.19 -6.10
CA ASP A 99 12.93 0.56 -5.54
C ASP A 99 13.29 2.04 -5.31
N LYS A 100 14.57 2.37 -5.11
CA LYS A 100 15.03 3.76 -5.02
C LYS A 100 14.87 4.50 -6.36
N VAL A 101 15.02 3.80 -7.49
CA VAL A 101 14.87 4.37 -8.84
C VAL A 101 13.40 4.66 -9.14
N TRP A 102 12.50 3.74 -8.80
CA TRP A 102 11.05 3.96 -8.94
C TRP A 102 10.55 5.11 -8.08
N VAL A 103 11.13 5.29 -6.89
CA VAL A 103 10.83 6.43 -6.01
C VAL A 103 11.32 7.76 -6.59
N GLN A 104 12.51 7.79 -7.19
CA GLN A 104 12.99 8.97 -7.91
C GLN A 104 12.04 9.34 -9.06
N MET A 105 11.61 8.34 -9.85
CA MET A 105 10.68 8.55 -10.95
C MET A 105 9.29 9.00 -10.46
N SER A 106 8.73 8.40 -9.41
CA SER A 106 7.43 8.79 -8.88
C SER A 106 7.46 10.19 -8.25
N SER A 107 8.55 10.55 -7.57
CA SER A 107 8.75 11.91 -7.02
C SER A 107 8.93 12.98 -8.09
N ALA A 108 9.43 12.62 -9.28
CA ALA A 108 9.50 13.52 -10.43
C ALA A 108 8.15 13.68 -11.15
N LEU A 109 7.30 12.64 -11.08
CA LEU A 109 5.99 12.61 -11.75
C LEU A 109 4.85 13.18 -10.89
N VAL A 110 5.04 13.27 -9.57
CA VAL A 110 4.13 13.95 -8.65
C VAL A 110 4.86 15.15 -8.09
N PRO A 111 4.71 16.35 -8.70
CA PRO A 111 5.18 17.56 -8.06
C PRO A 111 4.31 17.74 -6.82
N ASP A 112 4.86 17.37 -5.66
CA ASP A 112 4.34 17.84 -4.38
C ASP A 112 4.12 19.35 -4.53
N GLY A 113 2.86 19.78 -4.44
CA GLY A 113 2.43 21.18 -4.55
C GLY A 113 2.98 22.09 -3.45
N VAL A 114 4.12 21.72 -2.86
CA VAL A 114 4.88 22.40 -1.82
C VAL A 114 5.98 23.28 -2.43
N SER A 115 6.29 23.17 -3.72
CA SER A 115 7.30 24.03 -4.38
C SER A 115 6.86 25.49 -4.63
N LYS A 116 5.76 25.96 -4.02
CA LYS A 116 5.33 27.38 -4.04
C LYS A 116 5.23 28.00 -2.65
N ALA A 117 6.14 27.65 -1.75
CA ALA A 117 6.33 28.37 -0.48
C ALA A 117 7.76 28.93 -0.38
N SER A 118 8.21 29.63 -1.41
CA SER A 118 9.29 30.64 -1.30
C SER A 118 9.45 31.36 -2.63
N LEU A 119 8.74 32.49 -2.77
CA LEU A 119 9.19 33.75 -3.37
C LEU A 119 8.12 34.81 -3.07
#